data_AF-A0A368EYV4-F1
#
_entry.id   AF-A0A368EYV4-F1
#
_cell.length_a   1.000
_cell.length_b   1.000
_cell.length_c   1.000
_cell.angle_alpha   90.00
_cell.angle_beta   90.00
_cell.angle_gamma   90.00
#
_symmetry.space_group_name_H-M   'P 1'
#
loop_
_entity.id
_entity.type
_entity.pdbx_description
1 polymer ?
#
loop_
_entity_poly.entity_id
_entity_poly.type
_entity_poly.pdbx_seq_one_letter_code
_entity_poly.pdbx_strand_id
1 'polypeptide(L)' 'MKGSGLPVLVIGIGAEICAQINESPAWDYLDAPILRVTGVDVPMPYAHHLEDAALPNAGHVVAMCKKSLNIQ' A
#
# COMPACT_ATOMS: atom_id res chain seq x y z
N MET A 1 -11.84 8.09 12.86
CA MET A 1 -11.26 7.02 11.99
C MET A 1 -11.39 7.38 10.50
N LYS A 2 -11.10 8.63 10.12
CA LYS A 2 -11.06 9.12 8.74
C LYS A 2 -9.65 9.67 8.54
N GLY A 3 -8.74 8.78 8.18
CA GLY A 3 -7.32 9.05 7.99
C GLY A 3 -6.89 8.31 6.74
N SER A 4 -6.56 9.07 5.71
CA SER A 4 -6.27 8.70 4.32
C SER A 4 -4.97 7.90 4.10
N GLY A 5 -4.52 7.16 5.12
CA GLY A 5 -3.34 6.30 5.07
C GLY A 5 -3.77 4.88 5.39
N LEU A 6 -3.96 4.06 4.37
CA LEU A 6 -4.05 2.61 4.58
C LEU A 6 -2.76 2.17 5.30
N PRO A 7 -2.88 1.36 6.36
CA PRO A 7 -1.75 0.96 7.17
C PRO A 7 -0.80 0.14 6.31
N VAL A 8 0.43 0.62 6.23
CA VAL A 8 1.50 -0.03 5.47
C VAL A 8 2.45 -0.70 6.44
N LEU A 9 2.82 -1.95 6.18
CA LEU A 9 3.88 -2.61 6.92
C LEU A 9 5.19 -1.85 6.74
N VAL A 10 5.85 -1.61 7.86
CA VAL A 10 7.14 -0.92 7.94
C VAL A 10 8.25 -1.95 7.66
N ILE A 11 9.22 -1.59 6.80
CA ILE A 11 10.40 -2.44 6.44
C ILE A 11 10.02 -3.76 5.71
N GLY A 12 8.97 -3.74 4.89
CA GLY A 12 8.61 -4.87 4.01
C GLY A 12 9.32 -4.86 2.66
N ILE A 13 9.22 -5.96 1.89
CA ILE A 13 9.78 -6.08 0.53
C ILE A 13 9.30 -4.94 -0.39
N GLY A 14 8.05 -4.50 -0.24
CA GLY A 14 7.53 -3.38 -1.01
C GLY A 14 8.28 -2.06 -0.76
N ALA A 15 8.88 -1.87 0.42
CA ALA A 15 9.68 -0.69 0.73
C ALA A 15 11.02 -0.72 -0.03
N GLU A 16 11.66 -1.89 -0.11
CA GLU A 16 12.90 -2.08 -0.87
C GLU A 16 12.68 -1.86 -2.37
N ILE A 17 11.58 -2.42 -2.93
CA ILE A 17 11.23 -2.19 -4.34
C ILE A 17 11.04 -0.69 -4.62
N CYS A 18 10.36 0.03 -3.72
CA CYS A 18 10.20 1.48 -3.87
C CYS A 18 11.55 2.22 -3.81
N ALA A 19 12.43 1.83 -2.90
CA ALA A 19 13.76 2.44 -2.77
C ALA A 19 14.59 2.23 -4.05
N GLN A 20 14.65 1.00 -4.56
CA GLN A 20 15.37 0.69 -5.79
C GLN A 20 14.83 1.45 -7.00
N ILE A 21 13.51 1.56 -7.15
CA ILE A 21 12.91 2.33 -8.26
C ILE A 21 13.29 3.80 -8.15
N ASN A 22 13.23 4.37 -6.94
CA ASN A 22 13.54 5.77 -6.68
C ASN A 22 15.03 6.12 -6.87
N GLU A 23 15.93 5.16 -6.67
CA GLU A 23 17.37 5.32 -6.93
C GLU A 23 17.75 5.02 -8.39
N SER A 24 16.88 4.35 -9.13
CA SER A 24 17.10 3.97 -10.53
C SER A 24 16.72 5.09 -11.51
N PRO A 25 17.23 5.06 -12.76
CA PRO A 25 16.80 5.99 -13.82
C PRO A 25 15.32 5.84 -14.21
N ALA A 26 14.60 4.84 -13.69
CA ALA A 26 13.15 4.70 -13.88
C ALA A 26 12.36 5.79 -13.14
N TRP A 27 12.97 6.49 -12.17
CA TRP A 27 12.34 7.60 -11.44
C TRP A 27 11.82 8.70 -12.38
N ASP A 28 12.59 9.05 -13.41
CA ASP A 28 12.23 10.12 -14.36
C ASP A 28 11.01 9.77 -15.23
N TYR A 29 10.62 8.49 -15.29
CA TYR A 29 9.46 8.00 -16.05
C TYR A 29 8.19 7.89 -15.19
N LEU A 30 8.25 8.29 -13.92
CA LEU A 30 7.17 8.07 -12.98
C LEU A 30 6.20 9.26 -12.95
N ASP A 31 5.02 9.10 -13.57
CA ASP A 31 3.97 10.15 -13.61
C ASP A 31 3.22 10.34 -12.28
N ALA A 32 3.31 9.37 -11.36
CA ALA A 32 2.58 9.35 -10.10
C ALA A 32 3.42 8.67 -8.99
N PRO A 33 3.27 9.06 -7.72
CA PRO A 33 4.07 8.49 -6.63
C PRO A 33 3.82 6.98 -6.46
N ILE A 34 4.86 6.25 -6.08
CA ILE A 34 4.76 4.81 -5.80
C ILE A 34 3.95 4.60 -4.52
N LEU A 35 2.83 3.89 -4.65
CA LEU A 35 1.95 3.53 -3.53
C LEU A 35 2.11 2.04 -3.21
N ARG A 36 2.01 1.69 -1.92
CA ARG A 36 2.13 0.31 -1.44
C ARG A 36 0.81 -0.16 -0.84
N VAL A 37 0.42 -1.39 -1.18
CA VAL A 37 -0.69 -2.12 -0.56
C VAL A 37 -0.10 -3.28 0.22
N THR A 38 -0.25 -3.26 1.54
CA THR A 38 0.20 -4.35 2.43
C THR A 38 -0.85 -4.59 3.50
N GLY A 39 -0.64 -5.62 4.32
CA GLY A 39 -1.42 -5.81 5.54
C GLY A 39 -1.27 -4.65 6.53
N VAL A 40 -2.18 -4.59 7.48
CA VAL A 40 -2.16 -3.60 8.56
C VAL A 40 -0.96 -3.86 9.48
N ASP A 41 -0.30 -2.81 9.97
CA ASP A 41 0.82 -2.89 10.92
C ASP A 41 0.36 -3.21 12.34
N VAL A 42 -0.23 -4.39 12.51
CA VAL A 42 -0.72 -4.95 13.78
C VAL A 42 -0.40 -6.43 13.83
N PRO A 43 -0.16 -7.01 15.03
CA PRO A 43 -0.12 -8.45 15.17
C PRO A 43 -1.45 -9.06 14.72
N MET A 44 -1.40 -10.21 14.04
CA MET A 44 -2.57 -10.84 13.44
C MET A 44 -3.68 -11.09 14.49
N PRO A 45 -4.86 -10.47 14.34
CA PRO A 45 -5.94 -10.62 15.30
C PRO A 45 -6.67 -11.96 15.11
N TYR A 46 -7.08 -12.58 16.22
CA TYR A 46 -7.77 -13.87 16.18
C TYR A 46 -9.23 -13.78 15.72
N ALA A 47 -9.87 -12.62 15.85
CA ALA A 47 -11.27 -12.47 15.46
C ALA A 47 -11.39 -12.39 13.93
N HIS A 48 -12.19 -13.28 13.32
CA HIS A 48 -12.34 -13.41 11.86
C HIS A 48 -12.57 -12.06 11.14
N HIS A 49 -13.44 -11.21 11.68
CA HIS A 49 -13.73 -9.90 11.10
C HIS A 49 -12.53 -8.93 11.13
N LEU A 50 -11.62 -9.08 12.09
CA LEU A 50 -10.39 -8.29 12.18
C LEU A 50 -9.28 -8.89 11.33
N GLU A 51 -9.27 -10.22 11.14
CA GLU A 51 -8.38 -10.91 10.21
C GLU A 51 -8.65 -10.46 8.76
N ASP A 52 -9.92 -10.42 8.35
CA ASP A 52 -10.33 -9.92 7.04
C ASP A 52 -9.92 -8.44 6.82
N ALA A 53 -9.93 -7.64 7.88
CA ALA A 53 -9.51 -6.24 7.84
C ALA A 53 -7.98 -6.07 7.87
N ALA A 54 -7.25 -7.03 8.45
CA ALA A 54 -5.79 -7.03 8.52
C ALA A 54 -5.14 -7.41 7.19
N LEU A 55 -5.82 -8.25 6.40
CA LEU A 55 -5.33 -8.73 5.12
C LEU A 55 -5.61 -7.74 3.96
N PRO A 56 -4.71 -7.64 2.98
CA PRO A 56 -4.96 -6.85 1.78
C PRO A 56 -6.04 -7.51 0.92
N ASN A 57 -7.10 -6.76 0.60
CA ASN A 57 -8.20 -7.21 -0.25
C ASN A 57 -8.19 -6.49 -1.61
N ALA A 58 -8.86 -7.04 -2.61
CA ALA A 58 -8.98 -6.48 -3.96
C ALA A 58 -9.51 -5.04 -3.96
N GLY A 59 -10.42 -4.70 -3.03
CA GLY A 59 -10.90 -3.33 -2.86
C GLY A 59 -9.80 -2.32 -2.50
N HIS A 60 -8.81 -2.73 -1.69
CA HIS A 60 -7.67 -1.89 -1.33
C HIS A 60 -6.76 -1.64 -2.55
N VAL A 61 -6.59 -2.65 -3.41
CA VAL A 61 -5.82 -2.54 -4.65
C VAL A 61 -6.48 -1.56 -5.60
N VAL A 62 -7.77 -1.71 -5.86
CA VAL A 62 -8.53 -0.80 -6.75
C VAL A 62 -8.50 0.62 -6.23
N ALA A 63 -8.69 0.82 -4.92
CA ALA A 63 -8.61 2.15 -4.31
C ALA A 63 -7.23 2.79 -4.49
N MET A 64 -6.15 2.01 -4.39
CA MET A 64 -4.79 2.53 -4.63
C MET A 64 -4.48 2.79 -6.10
N CYS A 65 -4.95 1.96 -7.02
CA CYS A 65 -4.84 2.23 -8.46
C CYS A 65 -5.59 3.51 -8.83
N LYS A 66 -6.80 3.69 -8.30
CA LYS A 66 -7.60 4.90 -8.46
C LYS A 66 -6.88 6.13 -7.91
N LYS A 67 -6.28 6.03 -6.73
CA LYS A 67 -5.48 7.09 -6.11
C LYS A 67 -4.24 7.43 -6.94
N SER A 68 -3.54 6.43 -7.47
CA SER A 68 -2.37 6.62 -8.35
C SER A 68 -2.75 7.36 -9.64
N LEU A 69 -3.88 6.98 -10.24
CA LEU A 69 -4.41 7.59 -11.47
C LEU A 69 -5.23 8.87 -11.22
N ASN A 70 -5.34 9.33 -9.97
CA ASN A 70 -6.11 10.49 -9.53
C ASN A 70 -7.58 10.49 -10.01
N ILE A 71 -8.19 9.31 -10.11
CA ILE A 71 -9.61 9.09 -10.44
C ILE A 71 -10.36 8.72 -9.15
N GLN A 72 -11.39 9.48 -8.77
CA GLN A 72 -12.14 9.24 -7.53
C GLN A 72 -13.02 7.98 -7.61
#